data_AF-A0A6G8AM51-F1
#
_entry.id   AF-A0A6G8AM51-F1
#
_cell.length_a   1.000
_cell.length_b   1.000
_cell.length_c   1.000
_cell.angle_alpha   90.00
_cell.angle_beta   90.00
_cell.angle_gamma   90.00
#
_symmetry.space_group_name_H-M   'P 1'
#
loop_
_entity.id
_entity.type
_entity.pdbx_description
1 polymer ?
#
loop_
_entity_poly.entity_id
_entity_poly.type
_entity_poly.pdbx_seq_one_letter_code
_entity_poly.pdbx_strand_id
1 'polypeptide(L)'
;MMLKPSIDSLLEKVNSKYSLVILASKRAHELEAGATPMTEEFESVKHVGQALEEIEAGDVIVDPNPELKRELLKRKEEERKAIAEHEQAELEARIRMEQPIQ
;
A
#
# COMPACT_ATOMS: atom_id res chain seq x y z
N MET A 1 -24.32 9.77 -19.75
CA MET A 1 -23.87 9.57 -18.36
C MET A 1 -22.55 10.31 -18.23
N MET A 2 -22.47 11.33 -17.38
CA MET A 2 -21.19 12.00 -17.11
C MET A 2 -20.29 11.04 -16.35
N LEU A 3 -19.02 10.93 -16.76
CA LEU A 3 -17.99 10.28 -15.97
C LEU A 3 -17.74 11.16 -14.74
N LYS A 4 -18.14 10.68 -13.58
CA LYS A 4 -17.68 11.19 -12.29
C LYS A 4 -16.58 10.25 -11.76
N PRO A 5 -15.60 10.77 -11.02
CA PRO A 5 -15.29 12.18 -10.80
C PRO A 5 -14.78 12.90 -12.07
N SER A 6 -14.78 14.24 -12.06
CA SER A 6 -14.30 15.04 -13.19
C SER A 6 -12.77 15.08 -13.24
N ILE A 7 -12.17 15.23 -14.43
CA ILE A 7 -10.70 15.34 -14.53
C ILE A 7 -10.18 16.58 -13.81
N ASP A 8 -10.90 17.69 -13.87
CA ASP A 8 -10.45 18.94 -13.26
C ASP A 8 -10.39 18.82 -11.72
N SER A 9 -11.42 18.23 -11.09
CA SER A 9 -11.42 17.97 -9.64
C SER A 9 -10.29 17.02 -9.21
N LEU A 10 -9.99 16.00 -10.02
CA LEU A 10 -8.87 15.09 -9.77
C LEU A 10 -7.51 15.79 -9.88
N LEU A 11 -7.34 16.71 -10.82
CA LEU A 11 -6.09 17.44 -11.02
C LEU A 11 -5.82 18.50 -9.95
N GLU A 12 -6.84 18.97 -9.24
CA GLU A 12 -6.66 19.78 -8.03
C GLU A 12 -6.02 18.97 -6.89
N LYS A 13 -6.28 17.65 -6.83
CA LYS A 13 -5.69 16.74 -5.83
C LYS A 13 -4.34 16.21 -6.26
N VAL A 14 -4.20 15.87 -7.54
CA VAL A 14 -2.98 15.31 -8.12
C VAL A 14 -2.50 16.21 -9.26
N ASN A 15 -1.42 16.93 -9.01
CA ASN A 15 -0.85 17.96 -9.89
C ASN A 15 -0.40 17.53 -11.31
N SER A 16 -0.55 16.25 -11.68
CA SER A 16 -0.13 15.72 -12.97
C SER A 16 -1.05 14.60 -13.45
N LYS A 17 -1.45 14.66 -14.73
CA LYS A 17 -2.24 13.62 -15.40
C LYS A 17 -1.57 12.26 -15.34
N TYR A 18 -0.25 12.21 -15.52
CA TYR A 18 0.50 10.94 -15.45
C TYR A 18 0.50 10.37 -14.04
N SER A 19 0.72 11.22 -13.03
CA SER A 19 0.67 10.81 -11.63
C SER A 19 -0.72 10.30 -11.24
N LEU A 20 -1.77 10.97 -11.72
CA LEU A 20 -3.16 10.57 -11.51
C LEU A 20 -3.44 9.16 -12.08
N VAL A 21 -3.04 8.91 -13.34
CA VAL A 21 -3.21 7.59 -13.96
C VAL A 21 -2.47 6.52 -13.18
N ILE A 22 -1.21 6.76 -12.81
CA ILE A 22 -0.40 5.80 -12.06
C ILE A 22 -0.99 5.53 -10.66
N LEU A 23 -1.45 6.58 -9.97
CA LEU A 23 -2.05 6.46 -8.64
C LEU A 23 -3.35 5.66 -8.70
N ALA A 24 -4.25 6.00 -9.63
CA ALA A 24 -5.51 5.29 -9.82
C ALA A 24 -5.29 3.82 -10.19
N SER A 25 -4.34 3.52 -11.10
CA SER A 25 -4.01 2.14 -11.45
C SER A 25 -3.47 1.33 -10.27
N LYS A 26 -2.55 1.90 -9.48
CA LYS A 26 -2.01 1.22 -8.29
C LYS A 26 -3.11 0.94 -7.29
N ARG A 27 -3.93 1.94 -6.99
CA ARG A 27 -5.00 1.79 -6.01
C ARG A 27 -6.07 0.81 -6.48
N ALA A 28 -6.43 0.83 -7.76
CA ALA A 28 -7.35 -0.15 -8.33
C ALA A 28 -6.84 -1.59 -8.15
N HIS A 29 -5.55 -1.84 -8.35
CA HIS A 29 -4.95 -3.16 -8.12
C HIS A 29 -4.94 -3.57 -6.64
N GLU A 30 -4.77 -2.63 -5.72
CA GLU A 30 -4.93 -2.90 -4.28
C GLU A 30 -6.36 -3.33 -3.96
N LEU A 31 -7.36 -2.61 -4.47
CA LEU A 31 -8.78 -2.97 -4.30
C LEU A 31 -9.09 -4.34 -4.92
N GLU A 32 -8.54 -4.63 -6.11
CA GLU A 32 -8.66 -5.95 -6.75
C GLU A 32 -8.03 -7.06 -5.91
N ALA A 33 -6.94 -6.78 -5.21
CA ALA A 33 -6.28 -7.72 -4.29
C ALA A 33 -7.02 -7.89 -2.95
N GLY A 34 -8.18 -7.23 -2.77
CA GLY A 34 -8.99 -7.29 -1.55
C GLY A 34 -8.55 -6.32 -0.47
N ALA A 35 -7.81 -5.25 -0.81
CA ALA A 35 -7.55 -4.18 0.13
C ALA A 35 -8.86 -3.55 0.60
N THR A 36 -8.90 -3.13 1.87
CA THR A 36 -10.06 -2.44 2.42
C THR A 36 -10.27 -1.12 1.66
N PRO A 37 -11.47 -0.87 1.11
CA PRO A 37 -11.81 0.43 0.56
C PRO A 37 -11.79 1.49 1.66
N MET A 38 -11.41 2.72 1.32
CA MET A 38 -11.41 3.84 2.27
C MET A 38 -12.80 4.46 2.42
N THR A 39 -13.68 4.22 1.45
CA THR A 39 -15.05 4.73 1.39
C THR A 39 -16.05 3.57 1.40
N GLU A 40 -17.16 3.73 2.11
CA GLU A 40 -18.21 2.70 2.19
C GLU A 40 -19.15 2.68 0.97
N GLU A 41 -19.32 3.84 0.31
CA GLU A 41 -20.21 4.01 -0.83
C GLU A 41 -19.44 4.47 -2.07
N PHE A 42 -19.63 3.77 -3.19
CA PHE A 42 -19.06 4.11 -4.48
C PHE A 42 -20.15 4.28 -5.53
N GLU A 43 -20.04 5.31 -6.37
CA GLU A 43 -20.85 5.41 -7.59
C GLU A 43 -20.35 4.42 -8.65
N SER A 44 -19.04 4.18 -8.71
CA SER A 44 -18.40 3.29 -9.68
C SER A 44 -18.41 1.83 -9.26
N VAL A 45 -18.76 0.96 -10.21
CA VAL A 45 -18.68 -0.50 -10.05
C VAL A 45 -17.26 -1.04 -10.28
N LYS A 46 -16.45 -0.35 -11.08
CA LYS A 46 -15.08 -0.78 -11.43
C LYS A 46 -14.07 -0.19 -10.45
N HIS A 47 -13.06 -0.98 -10.07
CA HIS A 47 -12.00 -0.56 -9.14
C HIS A 47 -11.25 0.71 -9.58
N VAL A 48 -11.08 0.94 -10.89
CA VAL A 48 -10.47 2.18 -11.39
C VAL A 48 -11.34 3.39 -11.06
N GLY A 49 -12.66 3.29 -11.20
CA GLY A 49 -13.56 4.38 -10.84
C GLY A 49 -13.60 4.61 -9.33
N GLN A 50 -13.64 3.52 -8.55
CA GLN A 50 -13.56 3.59 -7.09
C GLN A 50 -12.27 4.24 -6.60
N ALA A 51 -11.13 3.90 -7.21
CA ALA A 51 -9.85 4.54 -6.94
C ALA A 51 -9.87 6.04 -7.27
N LEU A 52 -10.52 6.46 -8.35
CA LEU A 52 -10.68 7.88 -8.68
C LEU A 52 -11.56 8.60 -7.66
N GLU A 53 -12.62 7.95 -7.16
CA GLU A 53 -13.49 8.50 -6.10
C GLU A 53 -12.72 8.68 -4.78
N GLU A 54 -11.90 7.72 -4.36
CA GLU A 54 -11.03 7.86 -3.18
C GLU A 54 -9.97 8.97 -3.35
N ILE A 55 -9.46 9.17 -4.58
CA ILE A 55 -8.54 10.27 -4.90
C ILE A 55 -9.26 11.62 -4.82
N GLU A 56 -10.49 11.72 -5.33
CA GLU A 56 -11.30 12.94 -5.23
C GLU A 56 -11.64 13.29 -3.78
N ALA A 57 -11.99 12.28 -2.97
CA ALA A 57 -12.22 12.41 -1.53
C ALA A 57 -10.96 12.85 -0.76
N GLY A 58 -9.78 12.51 -1.28
CA GLY A 58 -8.48 12.82 -0.67
C GLY A 58 -7.97 11.75 0.29
N ASP A 59 -8.61 10.57 0.31
CA ASP A 59 -8.20 9.41 1.10
C ASP A 59 -6.95 8.74 0.52
N VAL A 60 -6.74 8.90 -0.79
CA VAL A 60 -5.59 8.38 -1.53
C VAL A 60 -4.78 9.52 -2.11
N ILE A 61 -3.56 9.69 -1.61
CA ILE A 61 -2.64 10.76 -2.00
C ILE A 61 -1.29 10.23 -2.47
N VAL A 62 -0.61 11.02 -3.30
CA VAL A 62 0.81 10.83 -3.56
C VAL A 62 1.59 11.34 -2.35
N ASP A 63 2.48 10.50 -1.83
CA ASP A 63 3.35 10.89 -0.72
C ASP A 63 4.24 12.08 -1.14
N PRO A 64 4.32 13.17 -0.34
CA PRO A 64 5.13 14.33 -0.67
C PRO A 64 6.64 14.05 -0.68
N ASN A 65 7.10 12.95 -0.06
CA ASN A 65 8.50 12.53 -0.08
C ASN A 65 8.60 11.01 -0.32
N PRO A 66 8.42 10.57 -1.58
CA PRO A 66 8.40 9.16 -1.91
C PRO A 66 9.74 8.47 -1.68
N GLU A 67 10.87 9.18 -1.80
CA GLU A 67 12.22 8.67 -1.55
C GLU A 67 12.40 8.32 -0.07
N LEU A 68 12.04 9.23 0.83
CA LEU A 68 12.17 9.01 2.26
C LEU A 68 11.28 7.85 2.73
N LYS A 69 10.03 7.78 2.25
CA LYS A 69 9.13 6.67 2.55
C LYS A 69 9.72 5.32 2.13
N ARG A 70 10.32 5.24 0.93
CA ARG A 70 10.98 4.03 0.43
C ARG A 70 12.16 3.63 1.31
N GLU A 71 12.97 4.59 1.75
CA GLU A 71 14.12 4.32 2.61
C GLU A 71 13.70 3.79 3.99
N LEU A 72 12.70 4.42 4.61
CA LEU A 72 12.16 3.98 5.90
C LEU A 72 11.56 2.56 5.84
N LEU A 73 10.84 2.25 4.76
CA LEU A 73 10.29 0.91 4.54
C LEU A 73 11.38 -0.15 4.44
N LYS A 74 12.46 0.13 3.70
CA LYS A 74 13.62 -0.78 3.59
C LYS A 74 14.28 -1.02 4.93
N ARG A 75 14.59 0.04 5.68
CA ARG A 75 15.20 -0.08 7.02
C ARG A 75 14.32 -0.91 7.96
N LYS A 76 13.01 -0.64 7.97
CA LYS A 76 12.06 -1.40 8.80
C LYS A 76 11.95 -2.87 8.38
N GLU A 77 12.12 -3.19 7.11
CA GLU A 77 12.16 -4.57 6.62
C GLU A 77 13.46 -5.26 7.02
N GLU A 78 14.61 -4.59 6.88
CA GLU A 78 15.92 -5.06 7.31
C GLU A 78 15.97 -5.33 8.82
N GLU A 79 15.46 -4.41 9.64
CA GLU A 79 15.34 -4.56 11.09
C GLU A 79 14.47 -5.76 11.47
N ARG A 80 13.29 -5.89 10.85
CA ARG A 80 12.40 -7.04 11.09
C ARG A 80 13.04 -8.36 10.71
N LYS A 81 13.79 -8.37 9.59
CA LYS A 81 14.51 -9.56 9.13
C LYS A 81 15.64 -9.94 10.09
N ALA A 82 16.43 -8.97 10.55
CA ALA A 82 17.50 -9.19 11.51
C ALA A 82 16.97 -9.72 12.85
N ILE A 83 15.85 -9.17 13.33
CA ILE A 83 15.18 -9.67 14.55
C ILE A 83 14.70 -11.11 14.35
N ALA A 84 14.00 -11.39 13.24
CA ALA A 84 13.52 -12.73 12.95
C ALA A 84 14.67 -13.76 12.81
N GLU A 85 15.78 -13.36 12.19
CA GLU A 85 16.99 -14.19 12.09
C GLU A 85 17.61 -14.46 13.46
N HIS A 86 17.67 -13.45 14.33
CA HIS A 86 18.18 -13.61 15.70
C HIS A 86 17.27 -14.55 16.52
N GLU A 87 15.96 -14.32 16.51
CA GLU A 87 14.99 -15.18 17.19
C GLU A 87 15.04 -16.63 16.67
N GLN A 88 15.18 -16.81 15.35
CA GLN A 88 15.30 -18.12 14.73
C GLN A 88 16.59 -18.84 15.16
N ALA A 89 17.72 -18.14 15.23
CA ALA A 89 18.99 -18.70 15.67
C ALA A 89 18.96 -19.13 17.15
N GLU A 90 18.33 -18.34 18.03
CA GLU A 90 18.14 -18.70 19.44
C GLU A 90 17.24 -19.92 19.60
N LEU A 91 16.15 -20.00 18.84
CA LEU A 91 15.25 -21.16 18.86
C LEU A 91 15.96 -22.43 18.38
N GLU A 92 16.74 -22.35 17.29
CA GLU A 92 17.52 -23.49 16.80
C GLU A 92 18.57 -23.95 17.82
N ALA A 93 19.27 -23.02 18.46
CA ALA A 93 20.23 -23.33 19.51
C ALA A 93 19.56 -24.02 20.71
N ARG A 94 18.38 -23.56 21.12
CA ARG A 94 17.61 -24.18 22.21
C ARG A 94 17.15 -25.60 21.85
N ILE A 95 16.61 -25.79 20.64
CA ILE A 95 16.21 -27.11 20.14
C ILE A 95 17.41 -28.06 20.08
N ARG A 96 18.58 -27.58 19.66
CA ARG A 96 19.82 -28.38 19.63
C ARG A 96 20.24 -28.83 21.03
N MET A 97 20.07 -27.99 22.05
CA MET A 97 20.40 -28.33 23.45
C MET A 97 19.39 -29.29 24.10
N GLU A 98 18.12 -29.29 23.65
CA GLU A 98 17.04 -30.11 24.21
C GLU A 98 16.90 -31.50 23.56
N GLN A 99 17.67 -31.84 22.52
CA GLN A 99 17.69 -33.20 21.95
C GLN A 99 18.33 -34.17 22.98
N PRO A 100 17.58 -35.12 23.57
CA PRO A 100 18.19 -36.11 24.45
C PRO A 100 19.17 -36.96 23.65
N ILE A 101 20.41 -37.06 24.15
CA ILE A 101 21.40 -38.03 23.67
C ILE A 101 20.76 -39.40 23.84
N GLN A 102 20.49 -40.06 22.72
CA GLN A 102 19.86 -41.38 22.67
C GLN A 102 20.86 -42.47 23.10
#